data_AF-A0A8T3QWP9-F1
#
_entry.id   AF-A0A8T3QWP9-F1
#
_cell.length_a   1.000
_cell.length_b   1.000
_cell.length_c   1.000
_cell.angle_alpha   90.00
_cell.angle_beta   90.00
_cell.angle_gamma   90.00
#
_symmetry.space_group_name_H-M   'P 1'
#
loop_
_entity.id
_entity.type
_entity.pdbx_description
1 polymer ?
#
loop_
_entity_poly.entity_id
_entity_poly.type
_entity_poly.pdbx_seq_one_letter_code
_entity_poly.pdbx_strand_id
1 'polypeptide(L)'
;MTEPIADPLTRPVEPFADARGPHLPDPVTGLPWLVWPFLALFAMGASAAWTTNGADLMRDPSYLTVVLPSLIIDLAAPLIGVALLVRHRDAVTTLPVLVAGAGLLAIEPILRLAREPLGPVFQTITPASEALPFFVPLGTGYDVFVTVVGAAGLILVGLGLSRSRRYDDPISPRFIGLGLGLLAVVIAAARLLLFRDLPAEVSSIMPVLIAVSVVSTVAFVGSWSYLTGVAFLGWVAGESPRIGWVLAAAGGLAILLASAIGTVVGLIGTTSPDGNIFAFVVSWMTGAGWLLLLLAFVSGLPSTRELASVDLARVDPEAGPPPGSAGS
;
A
#
# COMPACT_ATOMS: atom_id res chain seq x y z
N MET A 1 -26.58 -25.51 -50.38
CA MET A 1 -26.98 -24.37 -49.53
C MET A 1 -26.18 -24.50 -48.26
N THR A 2 -25.13 -23.68 -48.13
CA THR A 2 -24.21 -23.65 -46.99
C THR A 2 -24.58 -22.43 -46.14
N GLU A 3 -24.93 -22.65 -44.87
CA GLU A 3 -25.19 -21.56 -43.94
C GLU A 3 -23.90 -20.75 -43.70
N PRO A 4 -23.97 -19.42 -43.72
CA PRO A 4 -22.84 -18.57 -43.36
C PRO A 4 -22.57 -18.73 -41.87
N ILE A 5 -21.35 -19.19 -41.53
CA ILE A 5 -20.85 -19.27 -40.17
C ILE A 5 -20.78 -17.83 -39.63
N ALA A 6 -21.70 -17.49 -38.73
CA ALA A 6 -21.72 -16.20 -38.07
C ALA A 6 -20.43 -16.05 -37.25
N ASP A 7 -19.66 -14.99 -37.55
CA ASP A 7 -18.41 -14.67 -36.88
C ASP A 7 -18.69 -14.40 -35.38
N PRO A 8 -18.21 -15.25 -34.46
CA PRO A 8 -18.46 -15.11 -33.02
C PRO A 8 -17.90 -13.81 -32.44
N LEU A 9 -17.07 -13.07 -33.18
CA LEU A 9 -16.48 -11.81 -32.76
C LEU A 9 -17.40 -10.57 -32.94
N THR A 10 -18.58 -10.74 -33.54
CA THR A 10 -19.49 -9.61 -33.83
C THR A 10 -20.66 -9.48 -32.85
N ARG A 11 -20.71 -10.26 -31.76
CA ARG A 11 -21.75 -10.05 -30.75
C ARG A 11 -21.54 -8.69 -30.10
N PRO A 12 -22.51 -7.75 -30.18
CA PRO A 12 -22.44 -6.51 -29.43
C PRO A 12 -22.29 -6.87 -27.96
N VAL A 13 -21.25 -6.32 -27.33
CA VAL A 13 -21.06 -6.42 -25.88
C VAL A 13 -22.25 -5.70 -25.28
N GLU A 14 -23.26 -6.47 -24.84
CA GLU A 14 -24.39 -5.89 -24.14
C GLU A 14 -23.83 -5.09 -22.94
N PRO A 15 -24.15 -3.80 -22.80
CA PRO A 15 -23.80 -3.06 -21.60
C PRO A 15 -24.44 -3.81 -20.44
N PHE A 16 -23.59 -4.35 -19.55
CA PHE A 16 -24.04 -5.18 -18.45
C PHE A 16 -25.17 -4.45 -17.72
N ALA A 17 -26.36 -5.06 -17.72
CA ALA A 17 -27.41 -4.69 -16.80
C ALA A 17 -26.78 -4.76 -15.41
N ASP A 18 -26.68 -3.61 -14.74
CA ASP A 18 -26.30 -3.57 -13.35
C ASP A 18 -27.23 -4.58 -12.65
N ALA A 19 -26.67 -5.67 -12.11
CA ALA A 19 -27.44 -6.84 -11.64
C ALA A 19 -28.32 -6.53 -10.42
N ARG A 20 -28.55 -5.25 -10.12
CA ARG A 20 -29.29 -4.75 -9.00
C ARG A 20 -30.60 -4.18 -9.52
N GLY A 21 -31.64 -5.01 -9.46
CA GLY A 21 -33.01 -4.54 -9.67
C GLY A 21 -33.35 -3.39 -8.70
N PRO A 22 -34.34 -2.56 -9.03
CA PRO A 22 -34.70 -1.32 -8.31
C PRO A 22 -35.22 -1.50 -6.86
N HIS A 23 -35.03 -2.67 -6.26
CA HIS A 23 -35.63 -3.07 -4.97
C HIS A 23 -34.61 -3.55 -3.95
N LEU A 24 -33.30 -3.54 -4.26
CA LEU A 24 -32.29 -3.95 -3.29
C LEU A 24 -32.06 -2.83 -2.25
N PRO A 25 -31.97 -3.19 -0.95
CA PRO A 25 -31.91 -2.24 0.15
C PRO A 25 -30.70 -1.30 0.04
N ASP A 26 -30.87 -0.11 0.63
CA ASP A 26 -29.92 0.99 0.59
C ASP A 26 -28.47 0.52 0.74
N PRO A 27 -27.54 0.99 -0.13
CA PRO A 27 -26.13 0.57 -0.12
C PRO A 27 -25.43 0.77 1.22
N VAL A 28 -25.99 1.61 2.10
CA VAL A 28 -25.49 1.86 3.46
C VAL A 28 -25.77 0.68 4.41
N THR A 29 -26.89 -0.03 4.25
CA THR A 29 -27.24 -1.19 5.11
C THR A 29 -26.50 -2.48 4.72
N GLY A 30 -25.91 -2.51 3.51
CA GLY A 30 -25.22 -3.68 2.96
C GLY A 30 -23.69 -3.63 3.04
N LEU A 31 -23.10 -2.75 3.85
CA LEU A 31 -21.65 -2.71 4.06
C LEU A 31 -21.21 -3.90 4.94
N PRO A 32 -20.15 -4.64 4.55
CA PRO A 32 -19.58 -5.67 5.41
C PRO A 32 -19.18 -5.06 6.76
N TRP A 33 -19.50 -5.72 7.86
CA TRP A 33 -19.22 -5.19 9.20
C TRP A 33 -17.72 -4.91 9.42
N LEU A 34 -16.85 -5.64 8.73
CA LEU A 34 -15.40 -5.45 8.73
C LEU A 34 -14.92 -4.14 8.12
N VAL A 35 -15.77 -3.40 7.39
CA VAL A 35 -15.44 -2.06 6.90
C VAL A 35 -15.38 -1.05 8.05
N TRP A 36 -16.19 -1.23 9.10
CA TRP A 36 -16.31 -0.27 10.20
C TRP A 36 -15.01 -0.04 10.97
N PRO A 37 -14.21 -1.07 11.31
CA PRO A 37 -12.88 -0.85 11.87
C PRO A 37 -12.03 0.09 11.02
N PHE A 38 -11.92 -0.14 9.70
CA PHE A 38 -11.12 0.72 8.83
C PHE A 38 -11.65 2.16 8.76
N LEU A 39 -12.97 2.35 8.71
CA LEU A 39 -13.58 3.68 8.77
C LEU A 39 -13.33 4.37 10.12
N ALA A 40 -13.37 3.64 11.22
CA ALA A 40 -13.03 4.16 12.53
C ALA A 40 -11.56 4.61 12.59
N LEU A 41 -10.64 3.83 12.02
CA LEU A 41 -9.22 4.20 11.93
C LEU A 41 -9.00 5.43 11.06
N PHE A 42 -9.67 5.51 9.91
CA PHE A 42 -9.65 6.70 9.07
C PHE A 42 -10.18 7.94 9.83
N ALA A 43 -11.31 7.82 10.53
CA ALA A 43 -11.89 8.92 11.30
C ALA A 43 -10.97 9.35 12.46
N MET A 44 -10.34 8.40 13.15
CA MET A 44 -9.34 8.70 14.19
C MET A 44 -8.13 9.44 13.62
N GLY A 45 -7.58 8.97 12.49
CA GLY A 45 -6.47 9.63 11.80
C GLY A 45 -6.84 11.05 11.35
N ALA A 46 -8.02 11.22 10.75
CA ALA A 46 -8.52 12.53 10.31
C ALA A 46 -8.76 13.49 11.48
N SER A 47 -9.30 12.99 12.60
CA SER A 47 -9.48 13.77 13.82
C SER A 47 -8.13 14.20 14.41
N ALA A 48 -7.16 13.28 14.51
CA ALA A 48 -5.84 13.57 15.03
C ALA A 48 -5.12 14.62 14.17
N ALA A 49 -5.16 14.44 12.85
CA ALA A 49 -4.68 15.42 11.88
C ALA A 49 -5.30 16.81 12.06
N TRP A 50 -6.63 16.88 12.25
CA TRP A 50 -7.32 18.13 12.50
C TRP A 50 -6.92 18.77 13.83
N THR A 51 -6.76 17.98 14.90
CA THR A 51 -6.31 18.51 16.19
C THR A 51 -4.89 19.06 16.14
N THR A 52 -4.00 18.42 15.36
CA THR A 52 -2.60 18.85 15.25
C THR A 52 -2.45 20.07 14.33
N ASN A 53 -3.16 20.12 13.21
CA ASN A 53 -2.90 21.10 12.14
C ASN A 53 -4.04 22.13 11.95
N GLY A 54 -5.21 21.93 12.56
CA GLY A 54 -6.42 22.70 12.28
C GLY A 54 -6.29 24.18 12.63
N ALA A 55 -5.58 24.51 13.71
CA ALA A 55 -5.34 25.90 14.10
C ALA A 55 -4.49 26.64 13.06
N ASP A 56 -3.43 26.01 12.56
CA ASP A 56 -2.55 26.60 11.55
C ASP A 56 -3.24 26.68 10.19
N LEU A 57 -4.04 25.67 9.81
CA LEU A 57 -4.86 25.70 8.59
C LEU A 57 -5.89 26.83 8.60
N MET A 58 -6.51 27.13 9.75
CA MET A 58 -7.44 28.25 9.89
C MET A 58 -6.73 29.61 9.82
N ARG A 59 -5.48 29.69 10.29
CA ARG A 59 -4.67 30.91 10.25
C ARG A 59 -4.12 31.17 8.85
N ASP A 60 -3.67 30.14 8.15
CA ASP A 60 -3.07 30.22 6.83
C ASP A 60 -3.49 29.01 5.96
N PRO A 61 -4.46 29.19 5.05
CA PRO A 61 -4.90 28.11 4.15
C PRO A 61 -3.80 27.56 3.24
N SER A 62 -2.73 28.33 2.97
CA SER A 62 -1.61 27.86 2.15
C SER A 62 -0.80 26.76 2.83
N TYR A 63 -0.87 26.67 4.16
CA TYR A 63 -0.29 25.60 4.98
C TYR A 63 -0.81 24.21 4.58
N LEU A 64 -2.00 24.14 3.96
CA LEU A 64 -2.54 22.90 3.39
C LEU A 64 -1.56 22.26 2.41
N THR A 65 -0.79 23.03 1.64
CA THR A 65 0.17 22.47 0.66
C THR A 65 1.32 21.70 1.32
N VAL A 66 1.61 21.98 2.60
CA VAL A 66 2.66 21.32 3.38
C VAL A 66 2.10 20.07 4.07
N VAL A 67 0.90 20.17 4.61
CA VAL A 67 0.27 19.11 5.42
C VAL A 67 -0.49 18.09 4.56
N LEU A 68 -1.05 18.48 3.42
CA LEU A 68 -1.88 17.59 2.62
C LEU A 68 -1.17 16.29 2.18
N PRO A 69 0.11 16.28 1.78
CA PRO A 69 0.78 15.03 1.44
C PRO A 69 0.88 14.04 2.60
N SER A 70 1.16 14.51 3.82
CA SER A 70 1.19 13.63 5.00
C SER A 70 -0.20 13.12 5.35
N LEU A 71 -1.23 13.96 5.24
CA LEU A 71 -2.62 13.53 5.41
C LEU A 71 -3.01 12.46 4.40
N ILE A 72 -2.61 12.60 3.13
CA ILE A 72 -2.89 11.59 2.11
C ILE A 72 -2.27 10.25 2.51
N ILE A 73 -1.02 10.25 3.00
CA ILE A 73 -0.33 9.03 3.44
C ILE A 73 -1.10 8.37 4.59
N ASP A 74 -1.38 9.13 5.66
CA ASP A 74 -1.98 8.60 6.89
C ASP A 74 -3.43 8.13 6.67
N LEU A 75 -4.16 8.76 5.75
CA LEU A 75 -5.56 8.45 5.47
C LEU A 75 -5.75 7.43 4.36
N ALA A 76 -4.83 7.32 3.40
CA ALA A 76 -4.96 6.36 2.30
C ALA A 76 -4.87 4.91 2.80
N ALA A 77 -3.98 4.63 3.75
CA ALA A 77 -3.77 3.28 4.28
C ALA A 77 -5.05 2.61 4.83
N PRO A 78 -5.82 3.23 5.75
CA PRO A 78 -7.09 2.64 6.19
C PRO A 78 -8.14 2.59 5.06
N LEU A 79 -8.16 3.57 4.16
CA LEU A 79 -9.09 3.60 3.03
C LEU A 79 -8.84 2.50 2.00
N ILE A 80 -7.61 1.97 1.88
CA ILE A 80 -7.33 0.81 1.04
C ILE A 80 -8.13 -0.40 1.53
N GLY A 81 -8.19 -0.63 2.85
CA GLY A 81 -9.01 -1.69 3.44
C GLY A 81 -10.52 -1.50 3.20
N VAL A 82 -11.00 -0.26 3.31
CA VAL A 82 -12.39 0.10 2.96
C VAL A 82 -12.67 -0.21 1.49
N ALA A 83 -11.82 0.28 0.58
CA ALA A 83 -11.97 0.10 -0.86
C ALA A 83 -12.00 -1.39 -1.23
N LEU A 84 -11.09 -2.19 -0.65
CA LEU A 84 -11.02 -3.62 -0.84
C LEU A 84 -12.32 -4.32 -0.43
N LEU A 85 -12.80 -4.10 0.80
CA LEU A 85 -13.98 -4.79 1.34
C LEU A 85 -15.29 -4.33 0.71
N VAL A 86 -15.38 -3.06 0.31
CA VAL A 86 -16.55 -2.54 -0.42
C VAL A 86 -16.64 -3.16 -1.81
N ARG A 87 -15.50 -3.34 -2.50
CA ARG A 87 -15.46 -3.95 -3.83
C ARG A 87 -15.59 -5.47 -3.80
N HIS A 88 -15.04 -6.11 -2.77
CA HIS A 88 -14.97 -7.56 -2.62
C HIS A 88 -15.53 -7.95 -1.26
N ARG A 89 -16.86 -8.10 -1.17
CA ARG A 89 -17.54 -8.42 0.11
C ARG A 89 -17.03 -9.71 0.76
N ASP A 90 -16.63 -10.68 -0.06
CA ASP A 90 -16.09 -11.97 0.38
C ASP A 90 -14.54 -11.99 0.42
N ALA A 91 -13.87 -10.83 0.42
CA ALA A 91 -12.40 -10.77 0.43
C ALA A 91 -11.77 -11.46 1.64
N VAL A 92 -12.50 -11.55 2.75
CA VAL A 92 -12.00 -12.18 3.99
C VAL A 92 -11.76 -13.67 3.78
N THR A 93 -12.61 -14.33 3.00
CA THR A 93 -12.51 -15.76 2.69
C THR A 93 -11.69 -16.00 1.43
N THR A 94 -11.89 -15.18 0.39
CA THR A 94 -11.27 -15.37 -0.93
C THR A 94 -9.89 -14.73 -1.07
N LEU A 95 -9.62 -13.65 -0.34
CA LEU A 95 -8.39 -12.86 -0.40
C LEU A 95 -7.81 -12.59 1.01
N PRO A 96 -7.69 -13.59 1.91
CA PRO A 96 -7.37 -13.38 3.32
C PRO A 96 -6.01 -12.69 3.53
N VAL A 97 -5.04 -12.99 2.67
CA VAL A 97 -3.69 -12.39 2.72
C VAL A 97 -3.74 -10.89 2.41
N LEU A 98 -4.57 -10.49 1.45
CA LEU A 98 -4.73 -9.09 1.06
C LEU A 98 -5.45 -8.29 2.14
N VAL A 99 -6.48 -8.88 2.76
CA VAL A 99 -7.19 -8.28 3.91
C VAL A 99 -6.26 -8.14 5.12
N ALA A 100 -5.44 -9.16 5.41
CA ALA A 100 -4.44 -9.08 6.47
C ALA A 100 -3.41 -7.97 6.20
N GLY A 101 -2.92 -7.85 4.97
CA GLY A 101 -2.00 -6.79 4.55
C GLY A 101 -2.62 -5.39 4.69
N ALA A 102 -3.86 -5.21 4.22
CA ALA A 102 -4.60 -3.96 4.39
C ALA A 102 -4.83 -3.62 5.87
N GLY A 103 -5.10 -4.63 6.71
CA GLY A 103 -5.23 -4.48 8.16
C GLY A 103 -3.94 -3.97 8.82
N LEU A 104 -2.79 -4.58 8.50
CA LEU A 104 -1.50 -4.11 9.01
C LEU A 104 -1.16 -2.70 8.53
N LEU A 105 -1.46 -2.37 7.27
CA LEU A 105 -1.30 -1.01 6.74
C LEU A 105 -2.18 0.00 7.49
N ALA A 106 -3.42 -0.35 7.79
CA ALA A 106 -4.32 0.53 8.54
C ALA A 106 -3.90 0.73 9.99
N ILE A 107 -3.21 -0.24 10.60
CA ILE A 107 -2.70 -0.16 11.97
C ILE A 107 -1.50 0.78 12.07
N GLU A 108 -0.66 0.84 11.04
CA GLU A 108 0.58 1.61 11.05
C GLU A 108 0.39 3.11 11.40
N PRO A 109 -0.55 3.88 10.80
CA PRO A 109 -0.83 5.25 11.21
C PRO A 109 -1.25 5.38 12.68
N ILE A 110 -1.99 4.40 13.24
CA ILE A 110 -2.38 4.42 14.65
C ILE A 110 -1.15 4.30 15.55
N LEU A 111 -0.24 3.40 15.19
CA LEU A 111 1.00 3.24 15.94
C LEU A 111 1.82 4.53 15.87
N ARG A 112 1.92 5.17 14.70
CA ARG A 112 2.55 6.49 14.58
C ARG A 112 1.89 7.53 15.47
N LEU A 113 0.57 7.58 15.54
CA LEU A 113 -0.16 8.50 16.43
C LEU A 113 0.08 8.20 17.91
N ALA A 114 0.25 6.93 18.29
CA ALA A 114 0.58 6.55 19.67
C ALA A 114 2.02 6.91 20.07
N ARG A 115 2.90 7.26 19.11
CA ARG A 115 4.30 7.59 19.37
C ARG A 115 4.50 8.77 20.31
N GLU A 116 3.70 9.83 20.13
CA GLU A 116 3.77 11.06 20.92
C GLU A 116 3.31 10.85 22.37
N PRO A 117 2.10 10.30 22.66
CA PRO A 117 1.66 10.09 24.03
C PRO A 117 2.52 9.06 24.79
N LEU A 118 3.18 8.14 24.09
CA LEU A 118 4.14 7.20 24.70
C LEU A 118 5.52 7.82 24.94
N GLY A 119 5.82 9.00 24.39
CA GLY A 119 7.10 9.68 24.50
C GLY A 119 7.63 9.82 25.93
N PRO A 120 6.84 10.31 26.90
CA PRO A 120 7.26 10.41 28.29
C PRO A 120 7.61 9.06 28.92
N VAL A 121 6.86 8.00 28.58
CA VAL A 121 7.14 6.63 29.05
C VAL A 121 8.47 6.14 28.48
N PHE A 122 8.72 6.38 27.19
CA PHE A 122 9.98 6.02 26.55
C PHE A 122 11.20 6.72 27.17
N GLN A 123 11.07 8.01 27.46
CA GLN A 123 12.12 8.79 28.13
C GLN A 123 12.36 8.32 29.58
N THR A 124 11.32 7.83 30.25
CA THR A 124 11.45 7.31 31.63
C THR A 124 12.19 5.97 31.67
N ILE A 125 11.91 5.07 30.71
CA ILE A 125 12.50 3.72 30.68
C ILE A 125 13.91 3.73 30.09
N THR A 126 14.10 4.44 28.96
CA THR A 126 15.39 4.59 28.29
C THR A 126 15.65 6.07 28.05
N PRO A 127 16.16 6.81 29.05
CA PRO A 127 16.42 8.23 28.89
C PRO A 127 17.45 8.49 27.78
N ALA A 128 17.35 9.66 27.17
CA ALA A 128 18.34 10.11 26.20
C ALA A 128 19.71 10.28 26.87
N SER A 129 20.78 9.98 26.13
CA SER A 129 22.14 10.22 26.63
C SER A 129 22.50 11.70 26.55
N GLU A 130 23.39 12.17 27.43
CA GLU A 130 23.88 13.56 27.39
C GLU A 130 24.56 13.90 26.06
N ALA A 131 25.22 12.91 25.44
CA ALA A 131 25.87 13.06 24.13
C ALA A 131 24.87 13.19 22.96
N LEU A 132 23.64 12.68 23.11
CA LEU A 132 22.60 12.69 22.08
C LEU A 132 21.23 12.95 22.72
N PRO A 133 20.93 14.20 23.15
CA PRO A 133 19.71 14.52 23.88
C PRO A 133 18.42 14.29 23.07
N PHE A 134 18.52 14.18 21.75
CA PHE A 134 17.40 13.89 20.85
C PHE A 134 17.15 12.39 20.63
N PHE A 135 18.08 11.51 21.05
CA PHE A 135 17.96 10.07 20.82
C PHE A 135 17.37 9.36 22.04
N VAL A 136 16.15 8.84 21.89
CA VAL A 136 15.48 8.02 22.91
C VAL A 136 15.44 6.58 22.40
N PRO A 137 16.25 5.65 22.93
CA PRO A 137 16.40 4.29 22.37
C PRO A 137 15.08 3.54 22.18
N LEU A 138 14.21 3.53 23.19
CA LEU A 138 12.92 2.84 23.11
C LEU A 138 11.97 3.51 22.11
N GLY A 139 12.03 4.83 21.99
CA GLY A 139 11.29 5.57 20.97
C GLY A 139 11.75 5.20 19.55
N THR A 140 13.06 5.11 19.34
CA THR A 140 13.61 4.65 18.06
C THR A 140 13.26 3.19 17.77
N GLY A 141 13.33 2.30 18.77
CA GLY A 141 12.90 0.91 18.63
C GLY A 141 11.42 0.79 18.26
N TYR A 142 10.58 1.66 18.82
CA TYR A 142 9.17 1.78 18.45
C TYR A 142 9.01 2.19 16.99
N ASP A 143 9.72 3.22 16.52
CA ASP A 143 9.65 3.69 15.13
C ASP A 143 10.08 2.59 14.12
N VAL A 144 11.08 1.78 14.47
CA VAL A 144 11.46 0.57 13.70
C VAL A 144 10.33 -0.44 13.67
N PHE A 145 9.73 -0.73 14.82
CA PHE A 145 8.62 -1.66 14.92
C PHE A 145 7.45 -1.22 14.02
N VAL A 146 7.07 0.06 14.06
CA VAL A 146 6.03 0.62 13.19
C VAL A 146 6.40 0.46 11.71
N THR A 147 7.65 0.75 11.35
CA THR A 147 8.15 0.59 9.98
C THR A 147 8.07 -0.86 9.50
N VAL A 148 8.42 -1.82 10.36
CA VAL A 148 8.33 -3.26 10.06
C VAL A 148 6.88 -3.69 9.89
N VAL A 149 5.96 -3.19 10.71
CA VAL A 149 4.52 -3.47 10.57
C VAL A 149 3.98 -2.95 9.24
N GLY A 150 4.32 -1.72 8.85
CA GLY A 150 3.94 -1.15 7.56
C GLY A 150 4.54 -1.94 6.38
N ALA A 151 5.83 -2.28 6.46
CA ALA A 151 6.51 -3.08 5.44
C ALA A 151 5.89 -4.48 5.29
N ALA A 152 5.57 -5.14 6.40
CA ALA A 152 4.86 -6.42 6.40
C ALA A 152 3.47 -6.30 5.76
N GLY A 153 2.73 -5.22 6.06
CA GLY A 153 1.45 -4.91 5.42
C GLY A 153 1.57 -4.80 3.90
N LEU A 154 2.54 -4.02 3.41
CA LEU A 154 2.81 -3.87 1.97
C LEU A 154 3.22 -5.19 1.30
N ILE A 155 4.06 -6.00 1.96
CA ILE A 155 4.46 -7.32 1.45
C ILE A 155 3.26 -8.25 1.35
N LEU A 156 2.40 -8.31 2.37
CA LEU A 156 1.18 -9.11 2.33
C LEU A 156 0.21 -8.62 1.25
N VAL A 157 0.10 -7.30 1.05
CA VAL A 157 -0.68 -6.75 -0.06
C VAL A 157 -0.10 -7.22 -1.40
N GLY A 158 1.21 -7.05 -1.63
CA GLY A 158 1.87 -7.53 -2.84
C GLY A 158 1.70 -9.03 -3.05
N LEU A 159 1.79 -9.84 -2.00
CA LEU A 159 1.62 -11.29 -2.06
C LEU A 159 0.18 -11.68 -2.38
N GLY A 160 -0.80 -11.00 -1.76
CA GLY A 160 -2.21 -11.19 -2.04
C GLY A 160 -2.54 -10.86 -3.50
N LEU A 161 -2.00 -9.75 -4.01
CA LEU A 161 -2.14 -9.37 -5.41
C LEU A 161 -1.48 -10.39 -6.34
N SER A 162 -0.26 -10.82 -6.04
CA SER A 162 0.46 -11.83 -6.84
C SER A 162 -0.32 -13.15 -6.93
N ARG A 163 -0.97 -13.58 -5.84
CA ARG A 163 -1.78 -14.80 -5.82
C ARG A 163 -3.12 -14.66 -6.53
N SER A 164 -3.63 -13.43 -6.64
CA SER A 164 -4.90 -13.14 -7.33
C SER A 164 -4.76 -12.98 -8.84
N ARG A 165 -3.54 -13.06 -9.37
CA ARG A 165 -3.28 -12.97 -10.81
C ARG A 165 -3.75 -14.21 -11.55
N ARG A 166 -4.23 -14.00 -12.78
CA ARG A 166 -4.77 -15.02 -13.69
C ARG A 166 -3.76 -15.43 -14.75
N TYR A 167 -2.95 -14.48 -15.21
CA TYR A 167 -2.01 -14.70 -16.30
C TYR A 167 -0.61 -14.97 -15.80
N ASP A 168 0.02 -15.96 -16.41
CA ASP A 168 1.45 -16.22 -16.26
C ASP A 168 2.27 -15.02 -16.68
N ASP A 169 3.44 -14.88 -16.07
CA ASP A 169 4.33 -13.77 -16.30
C ASP A 169 4.97 -13.81 -17.71
N PRO A 170 4.71 -12.82 -18.58
CA PRO A 170 5.41 -12.73 -19.86
C PRO A 170 6.88 -12.34 -19.69
N ILE A 171 7.22 -11.73 -18.55
CA ILE A 171 8.58 -11.30 -18.20
C ILE A 171 9.01 -12.09 -16.97
N SER A 172 10.20 -12.70 -17.00
CA SER A 172 10.68 -13.46 -15.85
C SER A 172 10.69 -12.58 -14.58
N PRO A 173 9.94 -12.96 -13.53
CA PRO A 173 9.78 -12.14 -12.32
C PRO A 173 11.11 -11.91 -11.60
N ARG A 174 12.12 -12.74 -11.90
CA ARG A 174 13.48 -12.62 -11.39
C ARG A 174 14.15 -11.32 -11.82
N PHE A 175 13.96 -10.84 -13.05
CA PHE A 175 14.64 -9.63 -13.52
C PHE A 175 14.12 -8.36 -12.83
N ILE A 176 12.80 -8.27 -12.67
CA ILE A 176 12.17 -7.13 -12.00
C ILE A 176 12.49 -7.15 -10.50
N GLY A 177 12.40 -8.34 -9.87
CA GLY A 177 12.80 -8.52 -8.48
C GLY A 177 14.26 -8.16 -8.23
N LEU A 178 15.17 -8.55 -9.14
CA LEU A 178 16.59 -8.19 -9.05
C LEU A 178 16.82 -6.68 -9.22
N GLY A 179 16.18 -6.04 -10.21
CA GLY A 179 16.35 -4.60 -10.44
C GLY A 179 15.86 -3.76 -9.26
N LEU A 180 14.69 -4.09 -8.73
CA LEU A 180 14.09 -3.38 -7.60
C LEU A 180 14.77 -3.73 -6.27
N GLY A 181 15.28 -4.96 -6.12
CA GLY A 181 16.11 -5.37 -5.00
C GLY A 181 17.47 -4.67 -5.00
N LEU A 182 18.12 -4.57 -6.17
CA LEU A 182 19.36 -3.82 -6.33
C LEU A 182 19.16 -2.34 -6.01
N LEU A 183 18.07 -1.73 -6.47
CA LEU A 183 17.72 -0.36 -6.12
C LEU A 183 17.57 -0.18 -4.61
N ALA A 184 16.90 -1.12 -3.92
CA ALA A 184 16.77 -1.09 -2.47
C ALA A 184 18.12 -1.17 -1.75
N VAL A 185 19.01 -2.05 -2.21
CA VAL A 185 20.37 -2.18 -1.68
C VAL A 185 21.19 -0.91 -1.93
N VAL A 186 21.11 -0.31 -3.12
CA VAL A 186 21.81 0.93 -3.45
C VAL A 186 21.33 2.08 -2.56
N ILE A 187 20.02 2.21 -2.35
CA ILE A 187 19.46 3.24 -1.45
C ILE A 187 19.90 3.00 -0.01
N ALA A 188 19.87 1.76 0.48
CA ALA A 188 20.32 1.42 1.82
C ALA A 188 21.83 1.67 2.02
N ALA A 189 22.65 1.30 1.04
CA ALA A 189 24.09 1.54 1.06
C ALA A 189 24.42 3.04 0.98
N ALA A 190 23.69 3.79 0.17
CA ALA A 190 23.81 5.25 0.11
C ALA A 190 23.50 5.89 1.48
N ARG A 191 22.48 5.41 2.21
CA ARG A 191 22.17 5.92 3.56
C ARG A 191 23.31 5.71 4.56
N LEU A 192 24.13 4.68 4.42
CA LEU A 192 25.31 4.47 5.27
C LEU A 192 26.31 5.63 5.16
N LEU A 193 26.42 6.24 3.97
CA LEU A 193 27.35 7.34 3.74
C LEU A 193 26.96 8.62 4.49
N LEU A 194 25.69 8.78 4.87
CA LEU A 194 25.23 9.91 5.70
C LEU A 194 25.84 9.90 7.11
N PHE A 195 26.34 8.75 7.56
CA PHE A 195 26.91 8.58 8.88
C PHE A 195 28.45 8.67 8.88
N ARG A 196 29.07 8.92 7.72
CA ARG A 196 30.53 8.94 7.57
C ARG A 196 31.21 10.03 8.41
N ASP A 197 30.57 11.19 8.51
CA ASP A 197 31.19 12.41 9.07
C ASP A 197 30.83 12.65 10.55
N LEU A 198 30.30 11.63 11.23
CA LEU A 198 29.90 11.77 12.63
C LEU A 198 31.11 11.69 13.58
N PRO A 199 31.15 12.52 14.64
CA PRO A 199 32.27 12.54 15.58
C PRO A 199 32.45 11.18 16.28
N ALA A 200 33.70 10.77 16.45
CA ALA A 200 34.08 9.50 17.08
C ALA A 200 33.57 9.34 18.52
N GLU A 201 33.25 10.45 19.19
CA GLU A 201 32.71 10.50 20.56
C GLU A 201 31.30 9.90 20.67
N VAL A 202 30.56 9.79 19.55
CA VAL A 202 29.22 9.17 19.48
C VAL A 202 29.31 7.64 19.24
N SER A 203 30.53 7.08 19.23
CA SER A 203 30.87 5.75 18.70
C SER A 203 30.08 4.56 19.25
N SER A 204 29.58 4.58 20.49
CA SER A 204 28.91 3.40 21.07
C SER A 204 27.46 3.24 20.64
N ILE A 205 26.73 4.34 20.40
CA ILE A 205 25.32 4.34 19.99
C ILE A 205 25.20 4.38 18.46
N MET A 206 26.20 4.93 17.77
CA MET A 206 26.20 5.06 16.31
C MET A 206 25.91 3.76 15.54
N PRO A 207 26.51 2.61 15.87
CA PRO A 207 26.21 1.36 15.17
C PRO A 207 24.73 0.96 15.25
N VAL A 208 24.08 1.23 16.38
CA VAL A 208 22.65 0.93 16.58
C VAL A 208 21.79 1.84 15.71
N LEU A 209 22.07 3.15 15.70
CA LEU A 209 21.37 4.11 14.85
C LEU A 209 21.51 3.79 13.36
N ILE A 210 22.72 3.45 12.94
CA ILE A 210 23.02 3.02 11.57
C ILE A 210 22.23 1.75 11.23
N ALA A 211 22.30 0.73 12.08
CA ALA A 211 21.59 -0.53 11.88
C ALA A 211 20.08 -0.32 11.78
N VAL A 212 19.50 0.46 12.69
CA VAL A 212 18.08 0.83 12.69
C VAL A 212 17.70 1.54 11.40
N SER A 213 18.46 2.55 10.99
CA SER A 213 18.20 3.32 9.78
C SER A 213 18.27 2.42 8.54
N VAL A 214 19.26 1.55 8.45
CA VAL A 214 19.44 0.62 7.33
C VAL A 214 18.31 -0.39 7.28
N VAL A 215 17.99 -1.04 8.41
CA VAL A 215 16.92 -2.03 8.48
C VAL A 215 15.58 -1.40 8.09
N SER A 216 15.28 -0.21 8.61
CA SER A 216 14.05 0.52 8.27
C SER A 216 13.99 0.89 6.79
N THR A 217 15.12 1.34 6.22
CA THR A 217 15.22 1.69 4.79
C THR A 217 15.05 0.46 3.91
N VAL A 218 15.74 -0.63 4.22
CA VAL A 218 15.64 -1.90 3.46
C VAL A 218 14.23 -2.46 3.54
N ALA A 219 13.61 -2.45 4.73
CA ALA A 219 12.24 -2.90 4.91
C ALA A 219 11.27 -2.07 4.05
N PHE A 220 11.32 -0.74 4.18
CA PHE A 220 10.45 0.17 3.46
C PHE A 220 10.63 0.11 1.94
N VAL A 221 11.86 0.29 1.46
CA VAL A 221 12.15 0.30 0.02
C VAL A 221 11.94 -1.10 -0.55
N GLY A 222 12.34 -2.15 0.15
CA GLY A 222 12.13 -3.53 -0.26
C GLY A 222 10.65 -3.89 -0.40
N SER A 223 9.80 -3.48 0.53
CA SER A 223 8.36 -3.75 0.46
C SER A 223 7.69 -3.01 -0.69
N TRP A 224 8.04 -1.74 -0.91
CA TRP A 224 7.53 -0.96 -2.05
C TRP A 224 8.04 -1.50 -3.38
N SER A 225 9.31 -1.86 -3.45
CA SER A 225 9.92 -2.55 -4.59
C SER A 225 9.16 -3.82 -4.94
N TYR A 226 8.87 -4.67 -3.95
CA TYR A 226 8.11 -5.89 -4.17
C TYR A 226 6.69 -5.61 -4.70
N LEU A 227 5.93 -4.72 -4.03
CA LEU A 227 4.58 -4.34 -4.46
C LEU A 227 4.57 -3.75 -5.87
N THR A 228 5.51 -2.85 -6.18
CA THR A 228 5.66 -2.22 -7.50
C THR A 228 5.93 -3.26 -8.58
N GLY A 229 6.83 -4.22 -8.30
CA GLY A 229 7.15 -5.29 -9.23
C GLY A 229 5.95 -6.18 -9.53
N VAL A 230 5.19 -6.58 -8.50
CA VAL A 230 3.95 -7.36 -8.68
C VAL A 230 2.92 -6.56 -9.49
N ALA A 231 2.73 -5.29 -9.16
CA ALA A 231 1.76 -4.44 -9.84
C ALA A 231 2.12 -4.24 -11.33
N PHE A 232 3.40 -4.02 -11.62
CA PHE A 232 3.92 -3.87 -12.97
C PHE A 232 3.76 -5.16 -13.78
N LEU A 233 4.08 -6.32 -13.21
CA LEU A 233 3.87 -7.61 -13.86
C LEU A 233 2.39 -7.85 -14.18
N GLY A 234 1.48 -7.55 -13.25
CA GLY A 234 0.04 -7.63 -13.51
C GLY A 234 -0.41 -6.70 -14.63
N TRP A 235 0.14 -5.48 -14.69
CA TRP A 235 -0.12 -4.55 -15.80
C TRP A 235 0.36 -5.09 -17.15
N VAL A 236 1.61 -5.56 -17.23
CA VAL A 236 2.20 -6.08 -18.47
C VAL A 236 1.48 -7.34 -18.94
N ALA A 237 1.07 -8.21 -18.00
CA ALA A 237 0.29 -9.41 -18.30
C ALA A 237 -1.15 -9.10 -18.76
N GLY A 238 -1.58 -7.83 -18.73
CA GLY A 238 -2.92 -7.44 -19.18
C GLY A 238 -4.02 -7.81 -18.18
N GLU A 239 -3.70 -7.88 -16.89
CA GLU A 239 -4.68 -8.19 -15.86
C GLU A 239 -5.82 -7.16 -15.81
N SER A 240 -7.03 -7.63 -15.49
CA SER A 240 -8.18 -6.78 -15.27
C SER A 240 -8.33 -6.43 -13.79
N PRO A 241 -8.83 -5.24 -13.44
CA PRO A 241 -8.96 -4.06 -14.29
C PRO A 241 -7.58 -3.45 -14.59
N ARG A 242 -7.27 -3.20 -15.88
CA ARG A 242 -5.95 -2.69 -16.31
C ARG A 242 -5.55 -1.39 -15.63
N ILE A 243 -6.51 -0.49 -15.45
CA ILE A 243 -6.30 0.81 -14.80
C ILE A 243 -5.80 0.62 -13.36
N GLY A 244 -6.34 -0.34 -12.62
CA GLY A 244 -5.91 -0.61 -11.24
C GLY A 244 -4.44 -1.01 -11.16
N TRP A 245 -4.01 -1.95 -12.02
CA TRP A 245 -2.62 -2.39 -12.06
C TRP A 245 -1.64 -1.28 -12.46
N VAL A 246 -2.03 -0.43 -13.44
CA VAL A 246 -1.25 0.75 -13.83
C VAL A 246 -1.11 1.73 -12.68
N LEU A 247 -2.22 2.07 -12.00
CA LEU A 247 -2.21 3.00 -10.88
C LEU A 247 -1.34 2.50 -9.73
N ALA A 248 -1.43 1.21 -9.37
CA ALA A 248 -0.60 0.61 -8.34
C ALA A 248 0.89 0.63 -8.72
N ALA A 249 1.23 0.29 -9.96
CA ALA A 249 2.61 0.31 -10.44
C ALA A 249 3.19 1.74 -10.47
N ALA A 250 2.43 2.70 -10.98
CA ALA A 250 2.81 4.11 -11.01
C ALA A 250 2.98 4.68 -9.60
N GLY A 251 2.07 4.34 -8.68
CA GLY A 251 2.15 4.79 -7.30
C GLY A 251 3.37 4.26 -6.56
N GLY A 252 3.65 2.96 -6.71
CA GLY A 252 4.86 2.35 -6.17
C GLY A 252 6.15 2.95 -6.76
N LEU A 253 6.19 3.17 -8.08
CA LEU A 253 7.32 3.83 -8.74
C LEU A 253 7.53 5.27 -8.23
N ALA A 254 6.46 6.03 -8.02
CA ALA A 254 6.55 7.38 -7.47
C ALA A 254 7.19 7.39 -6.07
N ILE A 255 6.84 6.44 -5.19
CA ILE A 255 7.42 6.32 -3.85
C ILE A 255 8.89 5.89 -3.89
N LEU A 256 9.25 4.98 -4.79
CA LEU A 256 10.64 4.56 -4.97
C LEU A 256 11.50 5.72 -5.49
N LEU A 257 10.99 6.49 -6.45
CA LEU A 257 11.66 7.69 -6.96
C LEU A 257 11.79 8.76 -5.87
N ALA A 258 10.74 9.00 -5.09
CA ALA A 258 10.78 9.91 -3.94
C ALA A 258 11.87 9.50 -2.92
N SER A 259 11.97 8.19 -2.65
CA SER A 259 12.97 7.61 -1.74
C SER A 259 14.40 7.78 -2.28
N ALA A 260 14.59 7.59 -3.59
CA ALA A 260 15.87 7.80 -4.26
C ALA A 260 16.28 9.28 -4.22
N ILE A 261 15.38 10.20 -4.59
CA ILE A 261 15.60 11.65 -4.53
C ILE A 261 15.96 12.07 -3.11
N GLY A 262 15.17 11.66 -2.11
CA GLY A 262 15.44 12.00 -0.71
C GLY A 262 16.79 11.49 -0.22
N THR A 263 17.23 10.33 -0.70
CA THR A 263 18.55 9.79 -0.37
C THR A 263 19.67 10.58 -1.04
N VAL A 264 19.54 10.93 -2.32
CA VAL A 264 20.51 11.78 -3.05
C VAL A 264 20.62 13.16 -2.41
N VAL A 265 19.50 13.80 -2.09
CA VAL A 265 19.46 15.12 -1.46
C VAL A 265 20.10 15.08 -0.07
N GLY A 266 19.84 14.02 0.70
CA GLY A 266 20.51 13.80 1.97
C GLY A 266 22.03 13.70 1.82
N LEU A 267 22.52 13.03 0.78
CA LEU A 267 23.95 12.87 0.53
C LEU A 267 24.65 14.15 0.11
N ILE A 268 23.97 15.02 -0.64
CA ILE A 268 24.54 16.28 -1.12
C ILE A 268 24.66 17.29 0.03
N GLY A 269 23.89 17.13 1.11
CA GLY A 269 23.90 18.06 2.24
C GLY A 269 23.36 19.42 1.83
N THR A 270 22.06 19.51 1.61
CA THR A 270 21.42 20.79 1.23
C THR A 270 21.22 21.67 2.48
N THR A 271 22.23 22.50 2.79
CA THR A 271 22.08 23.59 3.78
C THR A 271 21.44 24.85 3.18
N SER A 272 21.09 24.82 1.88
CA SER A 272 20.46 25.92 1.15
C SER A 272 18.92 25.87 1.21
N PRO A 273 18.22 26.99 0.94
CA PRO A 273 16.76 27.02 0.78
C PRO A 273 16.21 25.97 -0.19
N ASP A 274 17.03 25.46 -1.12
CA ASP A 274 16.68 24.42 -2.07
C ASP A 274 16.33 23.09 -1.38
N GLY A 275 16.88 22.81 -0.19
CA GLY A 275 16.55 21.62 0.60
C GLY A 275 15.06 21.52 0.93
N ASN A 276 14.40 22.66 1.16
CA ASN A 276 12.96 22.72 1.39
C ASN A 276 12.16 22.35 0.13
N ILE A 277 12.63 22.74 -1.06
CA ILE A 277 11.97 22.39 -2.33
C ILE A 277 12.04 20.88 -2.55
N PHE A 278 13.19 20.25 -2.31
CA PHE A 278 13.32 18.81 -2.46
C PHE A 278 12.46 18.04 -1.44
N ALA A 279 12.44 18.47 -0.17
CA ALA A 279 11.58 17.88 0.84
C ALA A 279 10.10 17.97 0.44
N PHE A 280 9.68 19.13 -0.10
CA PHE A 280 8.35 19.34 -0.63
C PHE A 280 8.04 18.36 -1.79
N VAL A 281 8.92 18.26 -2.79
CA VAL A 281 8.74 17.33 -3.93
C VAL A 281 8.66 15.88 -3.46
N VAL A 282 9.56 15.44 -2.58
CA VAL A 282 9.58 14.08 -2.03
C VAL A 282 8.28 13.78 -1.28
N SER A 283 7.81 14.72 -0.46
CA SER A 283 6.56 14.59 0.29
C SER A 283 5.36 14.42 -0.65
N TRP A 284 5.23 15.28 -1.66
CA TRP A 284 4.15 15.20 -2.66
C TRP A 284 4.19 13.96 -3.52
N MET A 285 5.38 13.53 -3.97
CA MET A 285 5.52 12.27 -4.72
C MET A 285 5.11 11.06 -3.87
N THR A 286 5.45 11.08 -2.57
CA THR A 286 5.04 10.03 -1.64
C THR A 286 3.53 10.02 -1.44
N GLY A 287 2.91 11.18 -1.18
CA GLY A 287 1.46 11.32 -1.07
C GLY A 287 0.73 10.89 -2.35
N ALA A 288 1.21 11.33 -3.52
CA ALA A 288 0.66 10.91 -4.80
C ALA A 288 0.76 9.40 -5.00
N GLY A 289 1.85 8.76 -4.59
CA GLY A 289 2.01 7.32 -4.66
C GLY A 289 0.97 6.55 -3.84
N TRP A 290 0.70 6.99 -2.61
CA TRP A 290 -0.35 6.43 -1.76
C TRP A 290 -1.75 6.65 -2.33
N LEU A 291 -2.03 7.85 -2.87
CA LEU A 291 -3.30 8.14 -3.51
C LEU A 291 -3.53 7.26 -4.75
N LEU A 292 -2.51 7.08 -5.59
CA LEU A 292 -2.58 6.20 -6.75
C LEU A 292 -2.82 4.75 -6.35
N LEU A 293 -2.18 4.27 -5.27
CA LEU A 293 -2.44 2.94 -4.73
C LEU A 293 -3.89 2.81 -4.23
N LEU A 294 -4.42 3.80 -3.49
CA LEU A 294 -5.82 3.80 -3.07
C LEU A 294 -6.76 3.76 -4.29
N LEU A 295 -6.52 4.60 -5.29
CA LEU A 295 -7.31 4.63 -6.52
C LEU A 295 -7.25 3.30 -7.29
N ALA A 296 -6.13 2.58 -7.21
CA ALA A 296 -6.03 1.23 -7.77
C ALA A 296 -7.05 0.28 -7.12
N PHE A 297 -7.15 0.25 -5.80
CA PHE A 297 -8.15 -0.56 -5.10
C PHE A 297 -9.58 -0.09 -5.36
N VAL A 298 -9.83 1.23 -5.39
CA VAL A 298 -11.14 1.80 -5.75
C VAL A 298 -11.58 1.38 -7.15
N SER A 299 -10.63 1.24 -8.08
CA SER A 299 -10.88 0.79 -9.46
C SER A 299 -11.19 -0.71 -9.58
N GLY A 300 -11.09 -1.49 -8.48
CA GLY A 300 -11.48 -2.90 -8.42
C GLY A 300 -10.32 -3.89 -8.48
N LEU A 301 -9.15 -3.51 -7.96
CA LEU A 301 -8.00 -4.39 -7.86
C LEU A 301 -8.07 -5.25 -6.57
N PRO A 302 -7.91 -6.59 -6.64
CA PRO A 302 -7.78 -7.44 -7.83
C PRO A 302 -9.14 -7.89 -8.42
N SER A 303 -9.21 -8.27 -9.70
CA SER A 303 -10.47 -8.79 -10.26
C SER A 303 -10.81 -10.20 -9.73
N THR A 304 -11.86 -10.33 -8.91
CA THR A 304 -12.30 -11.65 -8.39
C THR A 304 -13.41 -12.32 -9.21
N ARG A 305 -13.88 -11.69 -10.29
CA ARG A 305 -15.10 -12.12 -11.02
C ARG A 305 -15.00 -13.52 -11.65
N GLU A 306 -13.82 -13.93 -12.10
CA GLU A 306 -13.65 -15.20 -12.82
C GLU A 306 -13.33 -16.39 -11.90
N LEU A 307 -12.84 -16.15 -10.68
CA LEU A 307 -12.64 -17.22 -9.69
C LEU A 307 -13.99 -17.88 -9.33
N ALA A 308 -15.05 -17.07 -9.20
CA ALA A 308 -16.39 -17.56 -8.94
C ALA A 308 -16.96 -18.42 -10.09
N SER A 309 -16.63 -18.12 -11.35
CA SER A 309 -17.14 -18.92 -12.49
C SER A 309 -16.39 -20.23 -12.67
N VAL A 310 -15.09 -20.30 -12.33
CA VAL A 310 -14.30 -21.55 -12.39
C VAL A 310 -14.74 -22.54 -11.31
N ASP A 311 -15.07 -22.07 -10.10
CA ASP A 311 -15.58 -22.96 -9.04
C ASP A 311 -16.97 -23.49 -9.40
N LEU A 312 -17.86 -22.67 -9.96
CA LEU A 312 -19.17 -23.15 -10.45
C LEU A 312 -19.03 -24.19 -11.57
N ALA A 313 -18.08 -24.02 -12.47
CA ALA A 313 -17.81 -25.00 -13.53
C ALA A 313 -17.19 -26.32 -13.02
N ARG A 314 -16.50 -26.30 -11.88
CA ARG A 314 -15.93 -27.50 -11.22
C ARG A 314 -16.90 -28.23 -10.32
N VAL A 315 -17.98 -27.59 -9.88
CA VAL A 315 -19.04 -28.23 -9.08
C VAL A 315 -20.00 -29.03 -9.98
N ASP A 316 -19.94 -28.86 -11.31
CA ASP A 316 -20.84 -29.52 -12.26
C ASP A 316 -20.22 -30.61 -13.19
N PRO A 317 -19.30 -31.49 -12.76
CA PRO A 317 -18.84 -32.61 -13.60
C PRO A 317 -19.77 -33.85 -13.53
N GLU A 318 -20.78 -33.85 -12.65
CA GLU A 318 -21.63 -35.03 -12.39
C GLU A 318 -23.14 -34.76 -12.39
N ALA A 319 -23.62 -33.72 -13.09
CA ALA A 319 -24.98 -33.77 -13.61
C ALA A 319 -25.02 -34.83 -14.73
N GLY A 320 -24.88 -36.11 -14.34
CA GLY A 320 -25.08 -37.25 -15.21
C GLY A 320 -26.44 -37.11 -15.89
N PRO A 321 -26.58 -37.60 -17.14
CA PRO A 321 -27.84 -37.53 -17.86
C PRO A 321 -28.96 -38.06 -16.95
N PRO A 322 -30.09 -37.34 -16.83
CA PRO A 322 -31.17 -37.73 -15.94
C PRO A 322 -31.51 -39.21 -16.19
N PRO A 323 -31.58 -40.05 -15.14
CA PRO A 323 -31.78 -41.47 -15.32
C PRO A 323 -33.10 -41.70 -16.07
N GLY A 324 -32.97 -42.19 -17.30
CA GLY A 324 -33.96 -42.85 -18.13
C GLY A 324 -35.43 -42.48 -17.92
N SER A 325 -35.94 -41.58 -18.78
CA SER A 325 -37.33 -41.68 -19.27
C SER A 325 -37.41 -42.74 -20.38
N ALA A 326 -37.01 -43.96 -20.07
CA ALA A 326 -37.23 -45.13 -20.93
C ALA A 326 -38.39 -45.93 -20.33
N GLY A 327 -39.60 -45.72 -20.86
CA GLY A 327 -40.70 -46.67 -20.76
C GLY A 327 -41.85 -46.30 -19.83
N SER A 328 -42.90 -45.72 -20.41
CA SER A 328 -44.28 -46.23 -20.31
C SER A 328 -45.13 -45.62 -21.40
#